data_AF-A0A1Y3S9A0-F1
#
_entry.id   AF-A0A1Y3S9A0-F1
#
_cell.length_a   1.000
_cell.length_b   1.000
_cell.length_c   1.000
_cell.angle_alpha   90.00
_cell.angle_beta   90.00
_cell.angle_gamma   90.00
#
_symmetry.space_group_name_H-M   'P 1'
#
loop_
_entity.id
_entity.type
_entity.pdbx_description
1 polymer ?
#
loop_
_entity_poly.entity_id
_entity_poly.type
_entity_poly.pdbx_seq_one_letter_code
_entity_poly.pdbx_strand_id
1 'polypeptide(L)'
;MVGYEFYVGSYFGRAIPLETWPAAEREASALLARYKRDYTVTAPPESINAEDMAICAMAEVIYDRAVKLSASISSASIGSVSVSYSTPAGVEYSEKQHARNVYNAARQYLDIYRGCG
;
A
#
# COMPACT_ATOMS: atom_id res chain seq x y z
N MET A 1 -2.06 4.21 -16.01
CA MET A 1 -1.49 2.94 -15.52
C MET A 1 -0.01 3.18 -15.34
N VAL A 2 0.50 3.01 -14.14
CA VAL A 2 1.90 3.27 -13.82
C VAL A 2 2.75 2.05 -14.19
N GLY A 3 3.68 2.22 -15.12
CA GLY A 3 4.56 1.13 -15.57
C GLY A 3 5.56 0.71 -14.49
N TYR A 4 6.03 -0.54 -14.53
CA TYR A 4 7.07 -1.01 -13.62
C TYR A 4 8.38 -0.25 -13.81
N GLU A 5 8.70 0.20 -15.03
CA GLU A 5 9.91 1.02 -15.25
C GLU A 5 9.82 2.36 -14.52
N PHE A 6 8.62 2.94 -14.38
CA PHE A 6 8.43 4.15 -13.59
C PHE A 6 8.65 3.88 -12.10
N TYR A 7 8.09 2.77 -11.59
CA TYR A 7 8.26 2.36 -10.19
C TYR A 7 9.74 2.20 -9.81
N VAL A 8 10.54 1.53 -10.65
CA VAL A 8 11.95 1.29 -10.36
C VAL A 8 12.84 2.48 -10.75
N GLY A 9 12.54 3.15 -11.86
CA GLY A 9 13.42 4.16 -12.48
C GLY A 9 13.17 5.59 -12.01
N SER A 10 11.92 5.96 -11.73
CA SER A 10 11.55 7.33 -11.33
C SER A 10 11.18 7.41 -9.85
N TYR A 11 10.40 6.45 -9.37
CA TYR A 11 10.01 6.36 -7.96
C TYR A 11 11.10 5.69 -7.10
N PHE A 12 12.01 4.93 -7.71
CA PHE A 12 13.11 4.20 -7.05
C PHE A 12 12.66 3.13 -6.05
N GLY A 13 11.48 2.56 -6.26
CA GLY A 13 10.93 1.50 -5.43
C GLY A 13 11.63 0.16 -5.64
N ARG A 14 11.67 -0.66 -4.57
CA ARG A 14 12.35 -1.97 -4.55
C ARG A 14 11.59 -3.06 -3.82
N ALA A 15 10.46 -2.72 -3.20
CA ALA A 15 9.70 -3.64 -2.36
C ALA A 15 8.87 -4.63 -3.19
N ILE A 16 8.34 -4.20 -4.34
CA ILE A 16 7.41 -4.99 -5.15
C ILE A 16 8.14 -5.62 -6.36
N PRO A 17 8.14 -6.96 -6.49
CA PRO A 17 8.60 -7.65 -7.70
C PRO A 17 7.79 -7.30 -8.96
N LEU A 18 8.40 -7.50 -10.14
CA LEU A 18 7.74 -7.23 -11.44
C LEU A 18 6.45 -8.03 -11.59
N GLU A 19 6.43 -9.29 -11.17
CA GLU A 19 5.27 -10.18 -11.33
C GLU A 19 4.07 -9.75 -10.47
N THR A 20 4.30 -9.10 -9.33
CA THR A 20 3.24 -8.65 -8.42
C THR A 20 2.84 -7.20 -8.65
N TRP A 21 3.68 -6.42 -9.34
CA TRP A 21 3.43 -5.00 -9.64
C TRP A 21 2.07 -4.73 -10.28
N PRO A 22 1.62 -5.43 -11.34
CA PRO A 22 0.34 -5.12 -11.99
C PRO A 22 -0.86 -5.24 -11.05
N ALA A 23 -0.82 -6.18 -10.10
CA ALA A 23 -1.91 -6.35 -9.14
C ALA A 23 -1.93 -5.21 -8.12
N ALA A 24 -0.77 -4.86 -7.56
CA ALA A 24 -0.64 -3.80 -6.56
C ALA A 24 -0.93 -2.41 -7.15
N GLU A 25 -0.43 -2.13 -8.36
CA GLU A 25 -0.70 -0.89 -9.10
C GLU A 25 -2.19 -0.72 -9.38
N ARG A 26 -2.86 -1.78 -9.88
CA ARG A 26 -4.29 -1.71 -10.19
C ARG A 26 -5.12 -1.39 -8.96
N GLU A 27 -4.79 -1.99 -7.82
CA GLU A 27 -5.48 -1.73 -6.55
C GLU A 27 -5.22 -0.31 -6.04
N ALA A 28 -3.96 0.14 -6.05
CA ALA A 28 -3.58 1.51 -5.69
C ALA A 28 -4.29 2.55 -6.58
N SER A 29 -4.28 2.34 -7.90
CA SER A 29 -4.96 3.18 -8.88
C SER A 29 -6.47 3.25 -8.64
N ALA A 30 -7.12 2.12 -8.32
CA ALA A 30 -8.55 2.09 -8.00
C ALA A 30 -8.87 2.85 -6.71
N LEU A 31 -8.01 2.72 -5.68
CA LEU A 31 -8.17 3.46 -4.42
C LEU A 31 -7.95 4.97 -4.61
N LEU A 32 -6.96 5.37 -5.40
CA LEU A 32 -6.74 6.78 -5.72
C LEU A 32 -7.91 7.37 -6.51
N ALA A 33 -8.44 6.63 -7.49
CA ALA A 33 -9.63 7.03 -8.22
C ALA A 33 -10.85 7.23 -7.30
N ARG A 34 -11.00 6.36 -6.28
CA ARG A 34 -12.01 6.55 -5.25
C ARG A 34 -11.75 7.81 -4.43
N TYR A 35 -10.52 8.09 -4.00
CA TYR A 35 -10.21 9.32 -3.26
C TYR A 35 -10.53 10.57 -4.07
N LYS A 36 -10.26 10.58 -5.37
CA LYS A 36 -10.62 11.69 -6.27
C LYS A 36 -12.13 11.90 -6.41
N ARG A 37 -12.92 10.83 -6.24
CA ARG A 37 -14.38 10.91 -6.29
C ARG A 37 -14.97 11.40 -4.96
N ASP A 38 -14.40 10.93 -3.85
CA ASP A 38 -14.93 11.18 -2.51
C ASP A 38 -14.36 12.49 -1.90
N TYR A 39 -13.19 12.95 -2.34
CA TYR A 39 -12.42 14.08 -1.77
C TYR A 39 -11.86 15.02 -2.84
N THR A 40 -11.46 16.23 -2.43
CA THR A 40 -10.64 17.11 -3.28
C THR A 40 -9.19 16.65 -3.20
N VAL A 41 -8.63 16.25 -4.34
CA VAL A 41 -7.25 15.79 -4.47
C VAL A 41 -6.51 16.73 -5.42
N THR A 42 -5.46 17.37 -4.93
CA THR A 42 -4.58 18.26 -5.70
C THR A 42 -3.13 17.83 -5.57
N ALA A 43 -2.31 18.16 -6.57
CA ALA A 43 -0.87 17.94 -6.52
C ALA A 43 -0.17 19.28 -6.22
N PRO A 44 0.91 19.29 -5.43
CA PRO A 44 1.74 20.48 -5.25
C PRO A 44 2.23 21.01 -6.61
N PRO A 45 2.26 22.34 -6.85
CA PRO A 45 2.52 22.92 -8.17
C PRO A 45 3.92 22.59 -8.73
N GLU A 46 4.89 22.32 -7.87
CA GLU A 46 6.27 21.96 -8.27
C GLU A 46 6.47 20.45 -8.43
N SER A 47 5.45 19.64 -8.13
CA SER A 47 5.56 18.19 -8.15
C SER A 47 5.43 17.64 -9.58
N ILE A 48 6.39 16.83 -9.98
CA ILE A 48 6.38 16.12 -11.27
C ILE A 48 5.81 14.72 -11.02
N ASN A 49 4.80 14.32 -11.81
CA ASN A 49 4.18 13.00 -11.75
C ASN A 49 3.68 12.60 -10.34
N ALA A 50 3.19 13.56 -9.54
CA ALA A 50 2.79 13.31 -8.15
C ALA A 50 1.75 12.20 -7.99
N GLU A 51 0.83 12.06 -8.94
CA GLU A 51 -0.16 10.98 -8.90
C GLU A 51 0.47 9.61 -9.10
N ASP A 52 1.41 9.49 -10.05
CA ASP A 52 2.12 8.24 -10.30
C ASP A 52 3.00 7.86 -9.08
N MET A 53 3.65 8.86 -8.46
CA MET A 53 4.40 8.67 -7.21
C MET A 53 3.50 8.23 -6.05
N ALA A 54 2.29 8.80 -5.94
CA ALA A 54 1.30 8.39 -4.95
C ALA A 54 0.83 6.94 -5.17
N ILE A 55 0.58 6.55 -6.42
CA ILE A 55 0.20 5.17 -6.78
C ILE A 55 1.31 4.20 -6.38
N CYS A 56 2.58 4.51 -6.67
CA CYS A 56 3.71 3.69 -6.24
C CYS A 56 3.77 3.52 -4.72
N ALA A 57 3.64 4.60 -3.97
CA ALA A 57 3.68 4.55 -2.50
C ALA A 57 2.50 3.79 -1.90
N MET A 58 1.30 3.98 -2.44
CA MET A 58 0.12 3.21 -2.04
C MET A 58 0.30 1.72 -2.34
N ALA A 59 0.84 1.38 -3.52
CA ALA A 59 1.09 0.00 -3.93
C ALA A 59 2.04 -0.71 -2.98
N GLU A 60 3.09 -0.04 -2.47
CA GLU A 60 4.03 -0.64 -1.50
C GLU A 60 3.35 -0.98 -0.19
N VAL A 61 2.46 -0.12 0.31
CA VAL A 61 1.69 -0.39 1.55
C VAL A 61 0.69 -1.54 1.35
N ILE A 62 0.04 -1.61 0.18
CA ILE A 62 -0.86 -2.71 -0.19
C ILE A 62 -0.10 -4.03 -0.24
N TYR A 63 1.05 -4.04 -0.93
CA TYR A 63 1.90 -5.21 -1.06
C TYR A 63 2.46 -5.68 0.30
N ASP A 64 2.96 -4.76 1.13
CA ASP A 64 3.48 -5.07 2.47
C ASP A 64 2.44 -5.79 3.33
N ARG A 65 1.17 -5.36 3.29
CA ARG A 65 0.07 -6.06 3.98
C ARG A 65 -0.13 -7.46 3.42
N ALA A 66 -0.13 -7.64 2.10
CA ALA A 66 -0.34 -8.94 1.48
C ALA A 66 0.78 -9.94 1.84
N VAL A 67 2.03 -9.48 1.85
CA VAL A 67 3.20 -10.29 2.27
C VAL A 67 3.08 -10.68 3.73
N LYS A 68 2.79 -9.72 4.61
CA LYS A 68 2.66 -9.96 6.06
C LYS A 68 1.52 -10.91 6.40
N LEU A 69 0.37 -10.78 5.74
CA LEU A 69 -0.76 -11.70 5.92
C LEU A 69 -0.40 -13.12 5.46
N SER A 70 0.28 -13.24 4.32
CA SER A 70 0.75 -14.54 3.80
C SER A 70 1.75 -15.21 4.75
N ALA A 71 2.70 -14.46 5.30
CA ALA A 71 3.66 -14.96 6.28
C ALA A 71 3.00 -15.41 7.60
N SER A 72 1.92 -14.73 8.02
CA SER A 72 1.16 -15.11 9.22
C SER A 72 0.33 -16.39 9.04
N ILE A 73 -0.07 -16.73 7.81
CA ILE A 73 -0.87 -17.94 7.51
C ILE A 73 0.04 -19.18 7.40
N SER A 74 1.30 -19.01 6.99
CA SER A 74 2.28 -20.11 6.92
C SER A 74 2.74 -20.65 8.29
N SER A 75 2.42 -19.99 9.40
CA SER A 75 2.62 -20.53 10.76
C SER A 75 1.37 -21.30 11.23
N ALA A 76 1.06 -22.42 10.59
CA ALA A 76 0.02 -23.35 11.05
C ALA A 76 0.49 -24.81 10.89
N SER A 77 0.87 -25.41 12.02
CA SER A 77 1.01 -26.82 12.40
C SER A 77 1.26 -27.88 11.31
N ILE A 78 2.48 -28.42 11.27
CA ILE A 78 2.74 -29.82 10.86
C ILE A 78 3.05 -30.63 12.13
N GLY A 79 2.13 -31.52 12.52
CA GLY A 79 2.41 -32.67 13.39
C GLY A 79 2.69 -32.37 14.88
N SER A 80 1.64 -32.44 15.72
CA SER A 80 1.63 -32.81 17.15
C SER A 80 2.67 -32.25 18.14
N VAL A 81 3.48 -31.26 17.80
CA VAL A 81 4.40 -30.58 18.74
C VAL A 81 4.14 -29.08 18.70
N SER A 82 3.19 -28.64 19.51
CA SER A 82 2.89 -27.22 19.72
C SER A 82 4.01 -26.60 20.56
N VAL A 83 5.07 -26.11 19.93
CA VAL A 83 6.00 -25.19 20.59
C VAL A 83 5.40 -23.79 20.49
N SER A 84 4.68 -23.39 21.53
CA SER A 84 4.24 -22.01 21.72
C SER A 84 5.46 -21.16 22.10
N TYR A 85 6.26 -20.74 21.12
CA TYR A 85 6.97 -19.49 21.31
C TYR A 85 5.89 -18.43 21.45
N SER A 86 5.92 -17.67 22.54
CA SER A 86 5.14 -16.44 22.68
C SER A 86 5.52 -15.54 21.52
N THR A 87 4.80 -15.67 20.40
CA THR A 87 4.74 -14.65 19.37
C THR A 87 4.33 -13.38 20.11
N PRO A 88 5.06 -12.25 19.97
CA PRO A 88 4.46 -10.98 20.35
C PRO A 88 3.12 -10.93 19.61
N ALA A 89 2.03 -10.80 20.36
CA ALA A 89 0.63 -10.91 19.97
C ALA A 89 0.42 -10.97 18.45
N GLY A 90 -0.17 -12.06 17.95
CA GLY A 90 -0.57 -12.18 16.54
C GLY A 90 -1.08 -10.83 16.06
N VAL A 91 -0.33 -10.24 15.13
CA VAL A 91 -0.53 -8.84 14.75
C VAL A 91 -1.90 -8.78 14.13
N GLU A 92 -2.91 -8.34 14.89
CA GLU A 92 -4.21 -8.03 14.33
C GLU A 92 -4.00 -6.86 13.38
N TYR A 93 -3.87 -7.17 12.09
CA TYR A 93 -3.79 -6.18 11.03
C TYR A 93 -5.17 -5.53 10.89
N SER A 94 -5.40 -4.52 11.73
CA SER A 94 -6.63 -3.74 11.68
C SER A 94 -6.79 -3.13 10.30
N GLU A 95 -7.90 -3.41 9.63
CA GLU A 95 -8.25 -2.81 8.34
C GLU A 95 -8.21 -1.27 8.40
N LYS A 96 -8.59 -0.72 9.56
CA LYS A 96 -8.53 0.72 9.84
C LYS A 96 -7.10 1.24 9.80
N GLN A 97 -6.14 0.52 10.39
CA GLN A 97 -4.73 0.91 10.37
C GLN A 97 -4.17 0.82 8.95
N HIS A 98 -4.50 -0.25 8.22
CA HIS A 98 -4.07 -0.39 6.84
C HIS A 98 -4.61 0.74 5.94
N ALA A 99 -5.92 1.00 6.01
CA ALA A 99 -6.54 2.10 5.26
C ALA A 99 -5.91 3.46 5.60
N ARG A 100 -5.52 3.67 6.87
CA ARG A 100 -4.80 4.87 7.30
C ARG A 100 -3.38 4.94 6.71
N ASN A 101 -2.65 3.82 6.68
CA ASN A 101 -1.31 3.77 6.10
C ASN A 101 -1.33 4.05 4.60
N VAL A 102 -2.27 3.44 3.86
CA VAL A 102 -2.44 3.68 2.42
C VAL A 102 -2.81 5.15 2.16
N TYR A 103 -3.71 5.72 2.96
CA TYR A 103 -4.07 7.13 2.86
C TYR A 103 -2.88 8.06 3.14
N ASN A 104 -2.06 7.74 4.15
CA ASN A 104 -0.86 8.52 4.47
C ASN A 104 0.17 8.45 3.34
N ALA A 105 0.34 7.28 2.70
CA ALA A 105 1.23 7.12 1.55
C ALA A 105 0.78 7.98 0.36
N ALA A 106 -0.53 8.03 0.08
CA ALA A 106 -1.07 8.93 -0.93
C ALA A 106 -0.79 10.41 -0.60
N ARG A 107 -0.96 10.79 0.68
CA ARG A 107 -0.74 12.17 1.15
C ARG A 107 0.71 12.64 1.16
N GLN A 108 1.66 11.74 1.00
CA GLN A 108 3.07 12.12 0.85
C GLN A 108 3.30 12.91 -0.45
N TYR A 109 2.51 12.63 -1.49
CA TYR A 109 2.67 13.24 -2.81
C TYR A 109 1.48 14.12 -3.21
N LEU A 110 0.32 13.95 -2.56
CA LEU A 110 -0.91 14.63 -2.91
C LEU A 110 -1.53 15.35 -1.71
N ASP A 111 -2.10 16.52 -1.97
CA ASP A 111 -2.95 17.23 -1.03
C ASP A 111 -4.37 16.65 -1.13
N ILE A 112 -4.77 15.89 -0.10
CA ILE A 112 -6.12 15.30 -0.03
C ILE A 112 -6.93 16.02 1.05
N TYR A 113 -7.93 16.78 0.61
CA TYR A 113 -8.85 17.54 1.46
C TYR A 113 -10.24 16.89 1.48
N ARG A 114 -10.70 16.53 2.68
CA ARG A 114 -11.95 15.78 2.90
C ARG A 114 -13.19 16.67 3.12
N GLY A 115 -13.06 18.00 3.05
CA GLY A 115 -14.10 18.94 3.47
C GLY A 115 -14.05 19.23 4.98
N CYS A 116 -14.60 20.37 5.40
CA CYS A 116 -14.91 20.64 6.80
C CYS A 116 -16.09 19.76 7.22
N GLY A 117 -15.90 18.97 8.28
CA GLY A 117 -17.02 18.40 9.04
C GLY A 117 -17.64 19.43 9.97
#